data_AF-A0A960GV65-F1
#
_entry.id   AF-A0A960GV65-F1
#
_cell.length_a   1.000
_cell.length_b   1.000
_cell.length_c   1.000
_cell.angle_alpha   90.00
_cell.angle_beta   90.00
_cell.angle_gamma   90.00
#
_symmetry.space_group_name_H-M   'P 1'
#
loop_
_entity.id
_entity.type
_entity.pdbx_description
1 polymer ?
#
loop_
_entity_poly.entity_id
_entity_poly.type
_entity_poly.pdbx_seq_one_letter_code
_entity_poly.pdbx_strand_id
1 'polypeptide(L)'
;SEQAAALAAGSDQGGPAVAGGLAAHLDEAPVLLALFADLSALAAVDRDLDRYSFAGGASIYPFAWNVLLAARAEGLGGVITTMLIREEGAVKELLGAPDPLSLAAVIALGHPVRQPRRLQRRPVPAFTTVDRVDGTPFPG
;
A
#
# COMPACT_ATOMS: atom_id res chain seq x y z
N SER A 1 -3.75 -26.84 4.30
CA SER A 1 -2.39 -26.66 4.85
C SER A 1 -2.26 -25.24 5.40
N GLU A 2 -1.46 -25.06 6.43
CA GLU A 2 -1.32 -23.89 7.33
C GLU A 2 -1.46 -22.48 6.70
N GLN A 3 -1.10 -22.31 5.42
CA GLN A 3 -1.28 -21.06 4.67
C GLN A 3 -2.75 -20.64 4.49
N ALA A 4 -3.69 -21.58 4.37
CA ALA A 4 -5.13 -21.27 4.34
C ALA A 4 -5.64 -20.74 5.69
N ALA A 5 -4.99 -21.13 6.80
CA ALA A 5 -5.30 -20.64 8.15
C ALA A 5 -4.63 -19.27 8.42
N ALA A 6 -3.47 -18.98 7.83
CA ALA A 6 -2.83 -17.67 7.91
C ALA A 6 -3.57 -16.58 7.10
N LEU A 7 -4.17 -16.95 5.96
CA LEU A 7 -5.08 -16.08 5.21
C LEU A 7 -6.38 -15.79 5.98
N ALA A 8 -6.86 -16.75 6.78
CA ALA A 8 -8.00 -16.57 7.68
C ALA A 8 -7.66 -15.77 8.96
N ALA A 9 -6.43 -15.88 9.46
CA ALA A 9 -5.94 -15.11 10.62
C ALA A 9 -5.59 -13.66 10.25
N GLY A 10 -5.24 -13.40 8.97
CA GLY A 10 -5.04 -12.05 8.43
C GLY A 10 -6.34 -11.31 8.07
N SER A 11 -7.45 -12.03 7.88
CA SER A 11 -8.77 -11.42 7.59
C SER A 11 -9.46 -10.82 8.81
N ASP A 12 -8.98 -11.11 10.03
CA ASP A 12 -9.63 -10.68 11.28
C ASP A 12 -9.02 -9.40 11.90
N GLN A 13 -8.02 -8.79 11.22
CA GLN A 13 -7.51 -7.46 11.58
C GLN A 13 -8.24 -6.30 10.85
N GLY A 14 -9.39 -6.60 10.25
CA GLY A 14 -10.40 -5.59 9.96
C GLY A 14 -11.06 -5.17 11.27
N GLY A 15 -10.40 -4.32 12.06
CA GLY A 15 -11.12 -3.51 13.05
C GLY A 15 -12.34 -2.89 12.34
N PRO A 16 -13.49 -2.74 13.04
CA PRO A 16 -14.76 -2.44 12.40
C PRO A 16 -14.53 -1.32 11.39
N ALA A 17 -14.92 -1.55 10.12
CA ALA A 17 -14.90 -0.51 9.11
C ALA A 17 -15.58 0.68 9.77
N VAL A 18 -14.79 1.72 10.09
CA VAL A 18 -15.33 2.90 10.76
C VAL A 18 -16.48 3.33 9.86
N ALA A 19 -17.71 3.31 10.36
CA ALA A 19 -18.86 3.72 9.56
C ALA A 19 -18.54 5.14 9.05
N GLY A 20 -18.36 5.29 7.73
CA GLY A 20 -17.88 6.51 7.09
C GLY A 20 -16.37 6.60 6.80
N GLY A 21 -15.62 5.49 6.81
CA GLY A 21 -14.22 5.45 6.40
C GLY A 21 -14.02 5.49 4.88
N LEU A 22 -12.76 5.55 4.43
CA LEU A 22 -12.40 5.65 2.99
C LEU A 22 -13.14 4.66 2.08
N ALA A 23 -13.40 3.44 2.54
CA ALA A 23 -14.08 2.43 1.72
C ALA A 23 -15.54 2.79 1.37
N ALA A 24 -16.23 3.52 2.25
CA ALA A 24 -17.62 3.92 2.05
C ALA A 24 -17.76 5.19 1.19
N HIS A 25 -16.68 5.96 1.02
CA HIS A 25 -16.65 7.24 0.32
C HIS A 25 -15.57 7.28 -0.77
N LEU A 26 -15.17 6.12 -1.29
CA LEU A 26 -14.11 6.04 -2.29
C LEU A 26 -14.53 6.72 -3.60
N ASP A 27 -15.81 6.64 -3.92
CA ASP A 27 -16.48 7.27 -5.06
C ASP A 27 -16.54 8.81 -4.96
N GLU A 28 -16.41 9.36 -3.76
CA GLU A 28 -16.34 10.82 -3.55
C GLU A 28 -14.95 11.40 -3.82
N ALA A 29 -13.92 10.56 -3.96
CA ALA A 29 -12.58 11.01 -4.30
C ALA A 29 -12.56 11.62 -5.71
N PRO A 30 -12.11 12.88 -5.88
CA PRO A 30 -12.09 13.52 -7.21
C PRO A 30 -11.24 12.77 -8.24
N VAL A 31 -10.19 12.09 -7.79
CA VAL A 31 -9.31 11.29 -8.63
C VAL A 31 -8.95 9.98 -7.93
N LEU A 32 -9.09 8.87 -8.67
CA LEU A 32 -8.55 7.56 -8.31
C LEU A 32 -7.46 7.19 -9.32
N LEU A 33 -6.23 7.02 -8.84
CA LEU A 33 -5.09 6.58 -9.64
C LEU A 33 -4.84 5.09 -9.40
N ALA A 34 -5.11 4.25 -10.39
CA ALA A 34 -4.79 2.83 -10.35
C ALA A 34 -3.32 2.58 -10.71
N LEU A 35 -2.61 1.85 -9.86
CA LEU A 35 -1.22 1.47 -10.06
C LEU A 35 -1.15 0.01 -10.49
N PHE A 36 -0.70 -0.21 -11.73
CA PHE A 36 -0.49 -1.54 -12.26
C PHE A 36 1.00 -1.90 -12.27
N ALA A 37 1.30 -3.15 -11.96
CA ALA A 37 2.60 -3.76 -12.17
C ALA A 37 2.54 -4.68 -13.38
N ASP A 38 3.52 -4.55 -14.28
CA ASP A 38 3.73 -5.53 -15.35
C ASP A 38 4.46 -6.74 -14.77
N LEU A 39 3.75 -7.86 -14.64
CA LEU A 39 4.32 -9.09 -14.08
C LEU A 39 5.45 -9.68 -14.93
N SER A 40 5.52 -9.36 -16.23
CA SER A 40 6.61 -9.80 -17.11
C SER A 40 7.93 -9.07 -16.84
N ALA A 41 7.86 -7.89 -16.22
CA ALA A 41 9.01 -7.06 -15.89
C ALA A 41 9.45 -7.19 -14.41
N LEU A 42 8.76 -8.00 -13.60
CA LEU A 42 9.07 -8.13 -12.17
C LEU A 42 10.31 -9.01 -11.91
N ALA A 43 11.32 -8.41 -11.29
CA ALA A 43 12.46 -9.12 -10.74
C ALA A 43 12.18 -9.62 -9.32
N ALA A 44 11.60 -10.82 -9.20
CA ALA A 44 11.39 -11.49 -7.91
C ALA A 44 12.59 -12.39 -7.56
N VAL A 45 13.70 -11.78 -7.12
CA VAL A 45 14.95 -12.50 -6.78
C VAL A 45 14.79 -13.48 -5.61
N ASP A 46 13.71 -13.34 -4.84
CA ASP A 46 13.39 -14.17 -3.68
C ASP A 46 12.21 -15.12 -3.94
N ARG A 47 11.84 -15.35 -5.21
CA ARG A 47 10.69 -16.18 -5.62
C ARG A 47 10.77 -17.65 -5.20
N ASP A 48 11.98 -18.15 -4.96
CA ASP A 48 12.22 -19.57 -4.64
C ASP A 48 12.34 -19.82 -3.13
N LEU A 49 12.11 -18.80 -2.29
CA LEU A 49 12.07 -18.96 -0.85
C LEU A 49 10.70 -19.47 -0.40
N ASP A 50 10.66 -20.26 0.68
CA ASP A 50 9.42 -20.74 1.31
C ASP A 50 8.75 -19.64 2.17
N ARG A 51 8.49 -18.50 1.54
CA ARG A 51 7.79 -17.33 2.09
C ARG A 51 7.23 -16.47 0.95
N TYR A 52 6.43 -15.47 1.28
CA TYR A 52 6.02 -14.45 0.29
C TYR A 52 7.24 -13.74 -0.29
N SER A 53 7.23 -13.50 -1.61
CA SER A 53 8.21 -12.62 -2.26
C SER A 53 7.99 -11.18 -1.82
N PHE A 54 9.07 -10.50 -1.45
CA PHE A 54 9.08 -9.08 -1.12
C PHE A 54 9.77 -8.26 -2.21
N ALA A 55 10.70 -8.86 -2.95
CA ALA A 55 11.44 -8.16 -4.00
C ALA A 55 10.58 -7.91 -5.24
N GLY A 56 9.70 -8.86 -5.60
CA GLY A 56 8.74 -8.69 -6.68
C GLY A 56 7.81 -7.53 -6.39
N GLY A 57 7.97 -6.43 -7.12
CA GLY A 57 7.12 -5.23 -6.99
C GLY A 57 7.55 -4.29 -5.86
N ALA A 58 8.72 -4.48 -5.25
CA ALA A 58 9.23 -3.64 -4.17
C ALA A 58 9.29 -2.14 -4.54
N SER A 59 9.46 -1.82 -5.83
CA SER A 59 9.52 -0.45 -6.35
C SER A 59 8.17 0.26 -6.44
N ILE A 60 7.05 -0.46 -6.40
CA ILE A 60 5.71 0.10 -6.63
C ILE A 60 5.31 1.06 -5.51
N TYR A 61 5.53 0.67 -4.24
CA TYR A 61 5.16 1.50 -3.10
C TYR A 61 6.05 2.74 -2.92
N PRO A 62 7.38 2.69 -3.12
CA PRO A 62 8.20 3.89 -3.26
C PRO A 62 7.72 4.83 -4.37
N PHE A 63 7.35 4.28 -5.54
CA PHE A 63 6.76 5.08 -6.62
C PHE A 63 5.44 5.74 -6.19
N ALA A 64 4.52 4.97 -5.57
CA ALA A 64 3.27 5.50 -5.03
C ALA A 64 3.51 6.61 -4.00
N TRP A 65 4.53 6.45 -3.17
CA TRP A 65 4.92 7.47 -2.19
C TRP A 65 5.44 8.74 -2.86
N ASN A 66 6.23 8.62 -3.94
CA ASN A 66 6.69 9.77 -4.70
C ASN A 66 5.51 10.54 -5.31
N VAL A 67 4.49 9.85 -5.83
CA VAL A 67 3.25 10.49 -6.30
C VAL A 67 2.56 11.26 -5.15
N LEU A 68 2.45 10.66 -3.97
CA LEU A 68 1.86 11.34 -2.80
C LEU A 68 2.68 12.55 -2.33
N LEU A 69 4.02 12.47 -2.39
CA LEU A 69 4.90 13.58 -2.03
C LEU A 69 4.76 14.73 -3.03
N ALA A 70 4.70 14.43 -4.33
CA ALA A 70 4.43 15.42 -5.37
C ALA A 70 3.05 16.05 -5.19
N ALA A 71 2.00 15.24 -4.99
CA ALA A 71 0.66 15.72 -4.71
C ALA A 71 0.64 16.66 -3.48
N ARG A 72 1.36 16.30 -2.42
CA ARG A 72 1.49 17.15 -1.22
C ARG A 72 2.16 18.50 -1.51
N ALA A 73 3.18 18.52 -2.36
CA ALA A 73 3.85 19.75 -2.76
C ALA A 73 2.89 20.68 -3.53
N GLU A 74 1.97 20.11 -4.30
CA GLU A 74 0.90 20.82 -5.02
C GLU A 74 -0.34 21.13 -4.16
N GLY A 75 -0.26 20.94 -2.84
CA GLY A 75 -1.37 21.24 -1.91
C GLY A 75 -2.51 20.21 -1.91
N LEU A 76 -2.33 19.06 -2.56
CA LEU A 76 -3.27 17.94 -2.53
C LEU A 76 -3.01 17.02 -1.33
N GLY A 77 -4.00 16.20 -1.02
CA GLY A 77 -3.93 15.08 -0.10
C GLY A 77 -4.20 13.78 -0.83
N GLY A 78 -3.65 12.68 -0.33
CA GLY A 78 -3.96 11.37 -0.86
C GLY A 78 -3.64 10.22 0.08
N VAL A 79 -4.18 9.06 -0.26
CA VAL A 79 -4.02 7.83 0.49
C VAL A 79 -3.87 6.66 -0.47
N ILE A 80 -2.85 5.82 -0.23
CA ILE A 80 -2.71 4.53 -0.90
C ILE A 80 -3.68 3.56 -0.23
N THR A 81 -4.48 2.86 -1.04
CA THR A 81 -5.36 1.79 -0.60
C THR A 81 -5.18 0.55 -1.48
N THR A 82 -5.27 -0.61 -0.85
CA THR A 82 -5.20 -1.92 -1.51
C THR A 82 -6.55 -2.63 -1.55
N MET A 83 -7.63 -1.97 -1.11
CA MET A 83 -8.94 -2.61 -0.97
C MET A 83 -9.51 -3.13 -2.30
N LEU A 84 -9.21 -2.45 -3.41
CA LEU A 84 -9.68 -2.82 -4.76
C LEU A 84 -8.88 -3.97 -5.39
N ILE A 85 -7.78 -4.42 -4.79
CA ILE A 85 -7.04 -5.59 -5.28
C ILE A 85 -7.93 -6.85 -5.24
N ARG A 86 -8.87 -6.94 -4.27
CA ARG A 86 -9.86 -8.03 -4.21
C ARG A 86 -10.76 -8.09 -5.44
N GLU A 87 -10.98 -6.95 -6.09
CA GLU A 87 -11.82 -6.79 -7.28
C GLU A 87 -10.95 -6.53 -8.53
N GLU A 88 -9.69 -7.00 -8.54
CA GLU A 88 -8.72 -6.72 -9.61
C GLU A 88 -9.32 -6.97 -11.01
N GLY A 89 -10.03 -8.08 -11.19
CA GLY A 89 -10.63 -8.42 -12.49
C GLY A 89 -11.58 -7.34 -13.00
N ALA A 90 -12.50 -6.87 -12.14
CA ALA A 90 -13.44 -5.80 -12.50
C ALA A 90 -12.73 -4.47 -12.76
N VAL A 91 -11.69 -4.15 -11.99
CA VAL A 91 -10.89 -2.93 -12.20
C VAL A 91 -10.12 -3.01 -13.53
N LYS A 92 -9.54 -4.17 -13.85
CA LYS A 92 -8.81 -4.41 -15.10
C LYS A 92 -9.74 -4.30 -16.30
N GLU A 93 -10.94 -4.87 -16.21
CA GLU A 93 -11.97 -4.74 -17.26
C GLU A 93 -12.39 -3.29 -17.45
N LEU A 94 -12.71 -2.59 -16.36
CA LEU A 94 -13.15 -1.19 -16.39
C LEU A 94 -12.09 -0.25 -16.98
N LEU A 95 -10.82 -0.46 -16.65
CA LEU A 95 -9.71 0.39 -17.08
C LEU A 95 -9.00 -0.11 -18.35
N GLY A 96 -9.43 -1.24 -18.92
CA GLY A 96 -8.78 -1.84 -20.08
C GLY A 96 -7.32 -2.22 -19.84
N ALA A 97 -7.00 -2.77 -18.66
CA ALA A 97 -5.66 -3.21 -18.27
C ALA A 97 -5.51 -4.72 -18.51
N PRO A 98 -5.00 -5.16 -19.68
CA PRO A 98 -4.86 -6.58 -19.99
C PRO A 98 -3.72 -7.24 -19.21
N ASP A 99 -3.69 -8.57 -19.21
CA ASP A 99 -2.50 -9.31 -18.80
C ASP A 99 -1.29 -8.88 -19.65
N PRO A 100 -0.07 -8.84 -19.08
CA PRO A 100 0.32 -9.29 -17.74
C PRO A 100 0.22 -8.22 -16.63
N LEU A 101 -0.60 -7.18 -16.79
CA LEU A 101 -0.76 -6.15 -15.76
C LEU A 101 -1.55 -6.69 -14.55
N SER A 102 -1.05 -6.45 -13.35
CA SER A 102 -1.73 -6.75 -12.08
C SER A 102 -1.89 -5.48 -11.25
N LEU A 103 -3.04 -5.34 -10.59
CA LEU A 103 -3.37 -4.16 -9.80
C LEU A 103 -2.63 -4.23 -8.46
N ALA A 104 -1.70 -3.32 -8.26
CA ALA A 104 -0.86 -3.31 -7.07
C ALA A 104 -1.39 -2.40 -5.96
N ALA A 105 -2.03 -1.28 -6.32
CA ALA A 105 -2.67 -0.37 -5.39
C ALA A 105 -3.54 0.66 -6.14
N VAL A 106 -4.36 1.40 -5.39
CA VAL A 106 -5.04 2.61 -5.87
C VAL A 106 -4.69 3.77 -4.96
N ILE A 107 -4.47 4.95 -5.52
CA ILE A 107 -4.31 6.20 -4.77
C ILE A 107 -5.58 7.04 -4.94
N ALA A 108 -6.28 7.32 -3.84
CA ALA A 108 -7.32 8.35 -3.84
C ALA A 108 -6.67 9.71 -3.60
N LEU A 109 -6.94 10.68 -4.47
CA LEU A 109 -6.38 12.04 -4.45
C LEU A 109 -7.49 13.09 -4.42
N GLY A 110 -7.25 14.20 -3.72
CA GLY A 110 -8.16 15.34 -3.69
C GLY A 110 -7.61 16.52 -2.89
N HIS A 111 -8.41 17.58 -2.79
CA HIS A 111 -8.07 18.73 -1.96
C HIS A 111 -8.44 18.46 -0.50
N PRO A 112 -7.49 18.50 0.44
CA PRO A 112 -7.76 18.19 1.83
C PRO A 112 -8.54 19.33 2.49
N VAL A 113 -9.73 19.04 3.04
CA VAL A 113 -10.49 20.00 3.87
C VAL A 113 -9.69 20.43 5.11
N ARG A 114 -8.90 19.51 5.67
CA ARG A 114 -7.99 19.77 6.77
C ARG A 114 -6.70 18.97 6.58
N GLN A 115 -5.56 19.63 6.65
CA GLN A 115 -4.27 18.96 6.64
C GLN A 115 -3.82 18.60 8.07
N PRO A 116 -3.56 17.31 8.37
CA PRO A 116 -3.00 16.93 9.67
C PRO A 116 -1.61 17.54 9.85
N ARG A 117 -1.42 18.33 10.91
CA ARG A 117 -0.12 18.99 11.22
C ARG A 117 0.69 18.30 12.31
N ARG A 118 0.05 17.43 13.10
CA ARG A 118 0.70 16.68 14.18
C ARG A 118 0.40 15.21 13.97
N LEU A 119 1.40 14.49 13.48
CA LEU A 119 1.38 13.04 13.39
C LEU A 119 2.25 12.51 14.52
N GLN A 120 1.72 11.56 15.29
CA GLN A 120 2.53 10.82 16.24
C GLN A 120 3.21 9.67 15.50
N ARG A 121 4.49 9.46 15.82
CA ARG A 121 5.30 8.33 15.37
C ARG A 121 5.97 7.73 16.59
N ARG A 122 6.24 6.43 16.55
CA ARG A 122 7.12 5.81 17.54
C ARG A 122 8.50 6.50 17.46
N PRO A 123 9.20 6.68 18.60
CA PRO A 123 10.55 7.22 18.56
C PRO A 123 11.47 6.25 17.80
N VAL A 124 12.45 6.77 17.04
CA VAL A 124 13.36 5.97 16.20
C VAL A 124 14.03 4.81 16.95
N PRO A 125 14.53 4.99 18.19
CA PRO A 125 15.15 3.89 18.94
C PRO A 125 14.20 2.74 19.27
N ALA A 126 12.89 2.89 19.10
CA ALA A 126 11.92 1.83 19.39
C ALA A 126 11.83 0.75 18.29
N PHE A 127 12.45 0.96 17.12
CA PHE A 127 12.39 0.01 16.00
C PHE A 127 13.64 0.04 15.10
N THR A 128 14.72 0.68 15.54
CA THR A 128 15.98 0.76 14.80
C THR A 128 17.13 0.41 15.73
N THR A 129 18.00 -0.49 15.28
CA THR A 129 19.18 -0.98 16.00
C THR A 129 20.42 -0.84 15.11
N VAL A 130 21.60 -0.81 15.73
CA VAL A 130 22.89 -0.75 15.04
C VAL A 130 23.41 -2.17 14.81
N ASP A 131 23.85 -2.45 13.58
CA ASP A 131 24.46 -3.69 13.06
C ASP A 131 23.62 -4.98 13.12
N ARG A 132 22.87 -5.20 14.21
CA ARG A 132 22.10 -6.43 14.45
C ARG A 132 20.69 -6.11 14.89
N VAL A 133 19.74 -7.00 14.59
CA VAL A 133 18.33 -6.87 15.02
C VAL A 133 18.19 -6.85 16.56
N ASP A 134 19.07 -7.56 17.26
CA ASP A 134 19.20 -7.59 18.73
C ASP A 134 20.28 -6.61 19.25
N GLY A 135 20.78 -5.72 18.39
CA GLY A 135 21.84 -4.77 18.69
C GLY A 135 21.39 -3.59 19.56
N THR A 136 22.33 -2.67 19.79
CA THR A 136 22.02 -1.44 20.55
C THR A 136 21.01 -0.58 19.77
N PRO A 137 19.98 -0.02 20.42
CA PRO A 137 19.06 0.92 19.78
C PRO A 137 19.80 2.11 19.15
N PHE A 138 19.36 2.53 17.96
CA PHE A 138 19.98 3.66 17.26
C PHE A 138 19.83 4.96 18.08
N PRO A 139 20.92 5.67 18.39
CA PRO A 139 20.84 6.95 19.07
C PRO A 139 20.23 7.97 18.10
N GLY A 140 19.06 8.49 18.46
CA GLY A 140 18.30 9.45 17.64
C GLY A 140 19.00 10.79 17.47
#